data_AF-A0A8T4Z3M8-F1
#
_entry.id   AF-A0A8T4Z3M8-F1
#
_cell.length_a   1.000
_cell.length_b   1.000
_cell.length_c   1.000
_cell.angle_alpha   90.00
_cell.angle_beta   90.00
_cell.angle_gamma   90.00
#
_symmetry.space_group_name_H-M   'P 1'
#
loop_
_entity.id
_entity.type
_entity.pdbx_description
1 polymer ?
#
loop_
_entity_poly.entity_id
_entity_poly.type
_entity_poly.pdbx_seq_one_letter_code
_entity_poly.pdbx_strand_id
1 'polypeptide(L)'
;QEIFYLAKKFVIQLISNQTSETIIIVLQYGGGIIAVIGLVIAITGISANGEINSIKSSLRRLEPRIQNLPTSQPKTQTSTCRFCGAEIALNDLFCPGCGRSKI
;
A
#
# COMPACT_ATOMS: atom_id res chain seq x y z
N GLN A 1 15.38 5.93 15.22
CA GLN A 1 16.13 6.09 16.47
C GLN A 1 15.69 5.06 17.52
N GLU A 2 14.38 4.86 17.70
CA GLU A 2 13.76 3.84 18.58
C GLU A 2 14.28 2.41 18.36
N ILE A 3 14.39 1.95 17.10
CA ILE A 3 14.83 0.58 16.76
C ILE A 3 16.26 0.29 17.25
N PHE A 4 17.16 1.26 17.10
CA PHE A 4 18.55 1.13 17.55
C PHE A 4 18.65 1.09 19.08
N TYR A 5 17.80 1.85 19.78
CA TYR A 5 17.72 1.84 21.24
C TYR A 5 17.19 0.51 21.79
N LEU A 6 16.15 -0.03 21.16
CA LEU A 6 15.60 -1.35 21.50
C LEU A 6 16.61 -2.47 21.22
N ALA A 7 17.29 -2.44 20.08
CA ALA A 7 18.34 -3.40 19.74
C ALA A 7 19.49 -3.36 20.77
N LYS A 8 19.97 -2.17 21.13
CA LYS A 8 21.02 -2.00 22.14
C LYS A 8 20.59 -2.56 23.49
N LYS A 9 19.37 -2.27 23.95
CA LYS A 9 18.84 -2.77 25.23
C LYS A 9 18.70 -4.29 25.23
N PHE A 10 18.27 -4.87 24.11
CA PHE A 10 18.15 -6.31 23.93
C PHE A 10 19.51 -7.00 23.97
N VAL A 11 20.50 -6.47 23.25
CA VAL A 11 21.89 -6.97 23.28
C VAL A 11 22.47 -6.96 24.69
N ILE A 12 22.27 -5.88 25.44
CA ILE A 12 22.77 -5.76 26.82
C ILE A 12 22.10 -6.79 27.75
N GLN A 13 20.79 -7.00 27.61
CA GLN A 13 20.05 -8.02 28.35
C GLN A 13 20.52 -9.44 28.00
N LEU A 14 20.82 -9.72 26.72
CA LEU A 14 21.39 -11.00 26.30
C LEU A 14 22.76 -11.26 26.94
N ILE A 15 23.61 -10.25 27.06
CA ILE A 15 24.95 -10.40 27.64
C ILE A 15 24.85 -10.57 29.17
N SER A 16 23.89 -9.91 29.81
CA SER A 16 23.73 -9.94 31.27
C SER A 16 23.11 -11.24 31.82
N ASN A 17 22.37 -12.01 31.00
CA ASN A 17 21.58 -13.15 31.45
C ASN A 17 22.20 -14.53 31.09
N GLN A 18 23.42 -14.57 30.54
CA GLN A 18 24.01 -15.83 30.06
C GLN A 18 25.02 -16.42 31.05
N THR A 19 24.79 -17.68 31.43
CA THR A 19 25.77 -18.55 32.09
C THR A 19 26.95 -18.80 31.14
N SER A 20 28.14 -18.97 31.72
CA SER A 20 29.44 -19.07 31.01
C SER A 20 29.49 -20.08 29.87
N GLU A 21 28.66 -21.11 29.91
CA GLU A 21 28.62 -22.18 28.90
C GLU A 21 27.94 -21.73 27.60
N THR A 22 26.92 -20.87 27.68
CA THR A 22 26.18 -20.39 26.49
C THR A 22 26.99 -19.32 25.73
N ILE A 23 27.83 -18.57 26.43
CA ILE A 23 28.67 -17.51 25.85
C ILE A 23 29.62 -18.08 24.79
N ILE A 24 30.19 -19.26 25.05
CA ILE A 24 31.14 -19.91 24.14
C ILE A 24 30.45 -20.31 22.83
N ILE A 25 29.26 -20.89 22.92
CA ILE A 25 28.46 -21.31 21.76
C ILE A 25 28.05 -20.09 20.92
N VAL A 26 27.60 -19.02 21.58
CA VAL A 26 27.21 -17.78 20.89
C VAL A 26 28.41 -17.09 20.24
N LEU A 27 29.61 -17.09 20.84
CA LEU A 27 30.81 -16.55 20.19
C LEU A 27 31.25 -17.41 18.99
N GLN A 28 31.20 -18.73 19.13
CA GLN A 28 31.71 -19.65 18.11
C GLN A 28 30.80 -19.73 16.87
N TYR A 29 29.48 -19.70 17.07
CA TYR A 29 28.51 -19.72 15.97
C TYR A 29 28.02 -18.33 15.57
N GLY A 30 27.99 -17.37 16.49
CA GLY A 30 27.52 -16.01 16.23
C GLY A 30 28.40 -15.28 15.24
N GLY A 31 29.72 -15.40 15.33
CA GLY A 31 30.63 -14.80 14.35
C GLY A 31 30.41 -15.31 12.92
N GLY A 32 30.22 -16.63 12.78
CA GLY A 32 29.94 -17.27 11.49
C GLY A 32 28.59 -16.86 10.91
N ILE A 33 27.53 -16.87 11.71
CA ILE A 33 26.19 -16.46 11.28
C ILE A 33 26.18 -14.99 10.86
N ILE A 34 26.81 -14.10 11.65
CA ILE A 34 26.93 -12.67 11.32
C ILE A 34 27.70 -12.48 10.01
N ALA A 35 28.79 -13.23 9.79
CA ALA A 35 29.57 -13.16 8.55
C ALA A 35 28.79 -13.64 7.33
N VAL A 36 28.04 -14.74 7.45
CA VAL A 36 27.19 -15.28 6.38
C VAL A 36 26.05 -14.30 6.05
N ILE A 37 25.37 -13.76 7.06
CA ILE A 37 24.32 -12.76 6.85
C ILE A 37 24.90 -11.50 6.20
N GLY A 38 26.06 -11.03 6.66
CA GLY A 38 26.76 -9.88 6.06
C GLY A 38 27.14 -10.14 4.60
N LEU A 39 27.61 -11.34 4.27
CA LEU A 39 27.93 -11.75 2.91
C LEU A 39 26.69 -11.81 2.01
N VAL A 40 25.59 -12.38 2.51
CA VAL A 40 24.30 -12.43 1.78
C VAL A 40 23.80 -11.01 1.50
N ILE A 41 23.87 -10.10 2.47
CA ILE A 41 23.50 -8.68 2.30
C ILE A 41 24.43 -7.99 1.30
N ALA A 42 25.74 -8.26 1.34
CA ALA A 42 26.70 -7.70 0.39
C ALA A 42 26.44 -8.16 -1.05
N ILE A 43 26.10 -9.45 -1.24
CA ILE A 43 25.78 -10.01 -2.56
C ILE A 43 24.43 -9.48 -3.08
N THR A 44 23.40 -9.48 -2.24
CA THR A 44 22.04 -9.03 -2.62
C THR A 44 21.91 -7.51 -2.73
N GLY A 45 22.72 -6.75 -2.00
CA GLY A 45 22.73 -5.28 -1.99
C GLY A 45 23.13 -4.66 -3.33
N ILE A 46 23.79 -5.40 -4.21
CA ILE A 46 24.13 -4.94 -5.57
C ILE A 46 22.89 -4.88 -6.48
N SER A 47 21.84 -5.67 -6.20
CA SER A 47 20.63 -5.75 -7.06
C SER A 47 19.42 -4.95 -6.55
N ALA A 48 19.37 -4.55 -5.28
CA ALA A 48 18.22 -3.84 -4.70
C ALA A 48 18.01 -2.41 -5.26
N ASN A 49 19.04 -1.83 -5.87
CA ASN A 49 18.91 -0.53 -6.56
C ASN A 49 18.30 -0.67 -7.97
N GLY A 50 18.27 -1.86 -8.57
CA GLY A 50 17.71 -2.08 -9.91
C GLY A 50 16.19 -2.29 -9.92
N GLU A 51 15.69 -3.10 -8.98
CA GLU A 51 14.30 -3.56 -9.02
C GLU A 51 13.30 -2.51 -8.53
N ILE A 52 13.64 -1.73 -7.49
CA ILE A 52 12.79 -0.65 -6.97
C ILE A 52 12.62 0.47 -8.01
N ASN A 53 13.66 0.78 -8.77
CA ASN A 53 13.61 1.80 -9.82
C ASN A 53 12.76 1.35 -11.02
N SER A 54 12.76 0.05 -11.34
CA SER A 54 11.93 -0.52 -12.41
C SER A 54 10.43 -0.46 -12.08
N ILE A 55 10.05 -0.84 -10.85
CA ILE A 55 8.65 -0.79 -10.40
C ILE A 55 8.16 0.66 -10.27
N LYS A 56 9.00 1.56 -9.75
CA LYS A 56 8.68 3.00 -9.62
C LYS A 56 8.47 3.67 -10.98
N SER A 57 9.19 3.25 -12.01
CA SER A 57 9.01 3.76 -13.38
C SER A 57 7.66 3.33 -13.98
N SER A 58 7.19 2.13 -13.64
CA SER A 58 5.90 1.59 -14.10
C SER A 58 4.73 2.29 -13.39
N LEU A 59 4.84 2.54 -12.08
CA LEU A 59 3.82 3.30 -11.33
C LEU A 59 3.71 4.77 -11.80
N ARG A 60 4.83 5.43 -12.11
CA ARG A 60 4.84 6.82 -12.62
C ARG A 60 4.03 6.95 -13.93
N ARG A 61 3.96 5.89 -14.73
CA ARG A 61 3.21 5.88 -16.00
C ARG A 61 1.70 5.66 -15.81
N LEU A 62 1.27 5.09 -14.68
CA LEU A 62 -0.14 4.86 -14.34
C LEU A 62 -0.78 6.05 -13.62
N GLU A 63 0.00 6.81 -12.85
CA GLU A 63 -0.45 8.00 -12.11
C GLU A 63 -1.27 9.01 -12.97
N PRO A 64 -0.87 9.37 -14.21
CA PRO A 64 -1.67 10.29 -15.01
C PRO A 64 -2.99 9.70 -15.53
N ARG A 65 -3.17 8.37 -15.54
CA ARG A 65 -4.43 7.71 -15.93
C ARG A 65 -5.47 7.75 -14.80
N ILE A 66 -5.03 7.68 -13.54
CA ILE A 66 -5.93 7.75 -12.38
C ILE A 66 -6.50 9.16 -12.21
N GLN A 67 -5.70 10.20 -12.50
CA GLN A 67 -6.15 11.60 -12.41
C GLN A 67 -7.22 11.96 -13.46
N ASN A 68 -7.24 11.26 -14.59
CA ASN A 68 -8.22 11.44 -15.67
C ASN A 68 -9.32 10.37 -15.66
N LEU A 69 -9.34 9.50 -14.64
CA LEU A 69 -10.47 8.61 -14.45
C LEU A 69 -11.66 9.50 -14.05
N PRO A 70 -12.79 9.48 -14.79
CA PRO A 70 -13.97 10.17 -14.33
C PRO A 70 -14.37 9.52 -13.01
N THR A 71 -14.05 10.18 -11.91
CA THR A 71 -14.66 9.91 -10.61
C THR A 71 -16.15 9.91 -10.89
N SER A 72 -16.75 8.73 -10.85
CA SER A 72 -18.18 8.53 -11.00
C SER A 72 -18.85 9.25 -9.84
N GLN A 73 -19.00 10.57 -9.98
CA GLN A 73 -20.02 11.33 -9.31
C GLN A 73 -21.33 10.58 -9.56
N PRO A 74 -22.21 10.45 -8.55
CA PRO A 74 -23.51 9.85 -8.75
C PRO A 74 -24.19 10.65 -9.86
N LYS A 75 -24.19 10.10 -11.07
CA LYS A 75 -24.92 10.63 -12.21
C LYS A 75 -26.37 10.55 -11.75
N THR A 76 -26.92 11.67 -11.32
CA THR A 76 -28.34 11.81 -11.02
C THR A 76 -29.04 11.31 -12.27
N GLN A 77 -29.59 10.09 -12.21
CA GLN A 77 -30.13 9.45 -13.40
C GLN A 77 -31.41 10.22 -13.74
N THR A 78 -31.31 11.16 -14.68
CA THR A 78 -32.48 11.86 -15.22
C THR A 78 -33.00 11.07 -16.41
N SER A 79 -34.32 10.97 -16.50
CA SER A 79 -35.04 10.31 -17.58
C SER A 79 -35.95 11.33 -18.26
N THR A 80 -35.98 11.35 -19.59
CA THR A 80 -36.83 12.26 -20.35
C THR A 80 -38.27 11.74 -20.41
N CYS A 81 -39.25 12.62 -20.18
CA CYS A 81 -40.67 12.32 -20.32
C CYS A 81 -41.01 11.98 -21.78
N ARG A 82 -41.66 10.84 -22.02
CA ARG A 82 -42.12 10.45 -23.37
C ARG A 82 -43.31 11.29 -23.87
N PHE A 83 -44.03 11.98 -22.99
CA PHE A 83 -45.24 12.73 -23.34
C PHE A 83 -44.97 14.19 -23.69
N CYS A 84 -44.09 14.88 -22.93
CA CYS A 84 -43.81 16.30 -23.13
C CYS A 84 -42.33 16.63 -23.34
N GLY A 85 -41.43 15.64 -23.24
CA GLY A 85 -39.98 15.85 -23.43
C GLY A 85 -39.25 16.51 -22.26
N ALA A 86 -39.90 16.79 -21.13
CA ALA A 86 -39.24 17.36 -19.96
C ALA A 86 -38.30 16.34 -19.28
N GLU A 87 -37.17 16.80 -18.72
CA GLU A 87 -36.29 15.96 -17.90
C GLU A 87 -36.90 15.70 -16.52
N ILE A 88 -36.98 14.44 -16.12
CA ILE A 88 -37.56 13.98 -14.86
C ILE A 88 -36.48 13.22 -14.08
N ALA A 89 -36.30 13.50 -12.78
CA ALA A 89 -35.41 12.71 -11.94
C ALA A 89 -35.92 11.26 -11.81
N LEU A 90 -35.03 10.26 -11.73
CA LEU A 90 -35.47 8.86 -11.67
C LEU A 90 -36.42 8.56 -10.51
N ASN A 91 -36.32 9.34 -9.42
CA ASN A 91 -37.09 9.20 -8.19
C ASN A 91 -38.48 9.85 -8.26
N ASP A 92 -38.77 10.65 -9.28
CA ASP A 92 -40.08 11.29 -9.43
C ASP A 92 -41.02 10.38 -10.23
N LEU A 93 -42.17 10.06 -9.64
CA LEU A 93 -43.22 9.24 -10.28
C LEU A 93 -44.05 10.04 -11.28
N PHE A 94 -44.07 11.36 -11.17
CA PHE A 94 -44.90 12.27 -11.97
C PHE A 94 -44.03 13.33 -12.64
N CYS A 95 -44.37 13.65 -13.89
CA CYS A 95 -43.66 14.69 -14.65
C CYS A 95 -44.10 16.09 -14.18
N PRO A 96 -43.18 16.97 -13.74
CA PRO A 96 -43.54 18.33 -13.33
C PRO A 96 -44.02 19.21 -14.50
N GLY A 97 -43.70 18.85 -15.75
CA GLY A 97 -44.10 19.61 -16.93
C GLY A 97 -45.51 19.29 -17.45
N CYS A 98 -45.97 18.04 -17.33
CA CYS A 98 -47.26 17.60 -17.91
C CYS A 98 -48.19 16.89 -16.92
N GLY A 99 -47.77 16.64 -15.68
CA GLY A 99 -48.56 15.98 -14.65
C GLY A 99 -48.84 14.49 -14.89
N ARG A 100 -48.27 13.88 -15.93
CA ARG A 100 -48.44 12.45 -16.24
C ARG A 100 -47.44 11.59 -15.46
N SER A 101 -47.86 10.37 -15.11
CA SER A 101 -46.98 9.38 -14.48
C SER A 101 -45.90 8.91 -15.45
N LYS A 102 -44.76 8.44 -14.91
CA LYS A 102 -43.59 7.93 -15.64
C LYS A 102 -43.82 6.61 -16.41
N ILE A 103 -45.06 6.12 -16.54
CA ILE A 103 -45.44 4.89 -17.26
C ILE A 103 -46.19 5.22 -18.56
#